data_AF-A0A967VQ78-F1
#
_entry.id   AF-A0A967VQ78-F1
#
_cell.length_a   1.000
_cell.length_b   1.000
_cell.length_c   1.000
_cell.angle_alpha   90.00
_cell.angle_beta   90.00
_cell.angle_gamma   90.00
#
_symmetry.space_group_name_H-M   'P 1'
#
loop_
_entity.id
_entity.type
_entity.pdbx_description
1 polymer ?
#
loop_
_entity_poly.entity_id
_entity_poly.type
_entity_poly.pdbx_seq_one_letter_code
_entity_poly.pdbx_strand_id
1 'polypeptide(L)' 'MRILVVEDDRKVASFLERGLREEGYAVDVAHDGVDGSMKAHVYDYDVLVVDVM' A
#
# COMPACT_ATOMS: atom_id res chain seq x y z
N MET A 1 12.79 -2.60 2.46
CA MET A 1 11.91 -1.44 2.65
C MET A 1 10.47 -1.92 2.63
N ARG A 2 9.61 -1.34 3.46
CA ARG A 2 8.19 -1.67 3.57
C ARG A 2 7.35 -0.54 3.01
N ILE A 3 6.43 -0.88 2.10
CA ILE A 3 5.58 0.06 1.39
C ILE A 3 4.13 -0.24 1.73
N LEU A 4 3.37 0.81 2.08
CA LEU A 4 1.91 0.74 2.19
C LEU A 4 1.30 1.37 0.95
N VAL A 5 0.46 0.61 0.23
CA VAL A 5 -0.35 1.10 -0.89
C VAL A 5 -1.79 1.26 -0.40
N VAL A 6 -2.36 2.46 -0.53
CA VAL A 6 -3.76 2.76 -0.23
C VAL A 6 -4.46 3.11 -1.54
N GLU A 7 -5.31 2.21 -2.03
CA GLU A 7 -5.90 2.24 -3.36
C GLU A 7 -7.24 1.47 -3.36
N ASP A 8 -8.32 2.16 -3.73
CA ASP A 8 -9.67 1.59 -3.71
C ASP A 8 -9.96 0.71 -4.94
N ASP A 9 -9.32 0.98 -6.09
CA ASP A 9 -9.37 0.09 -7.25
C ASP A 9 -8.46 -1.13 -7.02
N ARG A 10 -9.09 -2.27 -6.71
CA ARG A 10 -8.43 -3.54 -6.47
C ARG A 10 -7.52 -4.02 -7.61
N LYS A 11 -7.80 -3.66 -8.86
CA LYS A 11 -6.95 -4.03 -10.01
C LYS A 11 -5.66 -3.21 -10.00
N VAL A 12 -5.78 -1.90 -9.76
CA VAL A 12 -4.62 -1.00 -9.64
C VAL A 12 -3.78 -1.42 -8.43
N ALA A 13 -4.40 -1.66 -7.29
CA ALA A 13 -3.74 -2.11 -6.07
C ALA A 13 -2.95 -3.42 -6.29
N SER A 14 -3.57 -4.41 -6.95
CA SER A 14 -2.92 -5.69 -7.24
C SER A 14 -1.78 -5.57 -8.24
N PHE A 15 -1.90 -4.68 -9.24
CA PHE A 15 -0.84 -4.39 -10.18
C PHE A 15 0.38 -3.76 -9.48
N LEU A 16 0.15 -2.76 -8.62
CA LEU A 16 1.19 -2.11 -7.83
C LEU A 16 1.86 -3.08 -6.85
N GLU A 17 1.05 -3.86 -6.11
CA GLU A 17 1.55 -4.87 -5.18
C GLU A 17 2.48 -5.86 -5.87
N ARG A 18 2.07 -6.40 -7.03
CA ARG A 18 2.88 -7.38 -7.76
C ARG A 18 4.19 -6.76 -8.26
N GLY A 19 4.13 -5.58 -8.91
CA GLY A 19 5.33 -4.93 -9.44
C GLY A 19 6.34 -4.57 -8.33
N LEU A 20 5.86 -4.01 -7.22
CA LEU A 20 6.72 -3.66 -6.09
C LEU A 20 7.31 -4.91 -5.39
N ARG A 21 6.55 -6.00 -5.29
CA ARG A 21 7.07 -7.27 -4.75
C ARG A 21 8.10 -7.93 -5.67
N GLU A 22 7.93 -7.83 -6.98
CA GLU A 22 8.89 -8.32 -7.98
C GLU A 22 10.25 -7.59 -7.85
N GLU A 23 10.24 -6.31 -7.47
CA GLU A 23 11.44 -5.53 -7.14
C GLU A 23 12.02 -5.83 -5.73
N GLY A 24 11.41 -6.75 -4.99
CA GLY A 24 11.90 -7.20 -3.68
C GLY A 24 11.44 -6.38 -2.48
N TYR A 25 10.44 -5.51 -2.65
CA TYR A 25 9.86 -4.76 -1.52
C TYR A 25 8.83 -5.58 -0.74
N ALA A 26 8.74 -5.33 0.57
CA ALA A 26 7.62 -5.80 1.38
C ALA A 26 6.45 -4.83 1.17
N VAL A 27 5.30 -5.34 0.72
CA VAL A 27 4.17 -4.50 0.33
C VAL A 27 2.91 -4.96 1.06
N ASP A 28 2.28 -4.00 1.73
CA ASP A 28 0.94 -4.11 2.28
C ASP A 28 -0.03 -3.24 1.50
N VAL A 29 -1.27 -3.70 1.37
CA VAL A 29 -2.34 -3.01 0.63
C VAL A 29 -3.48 -2.69 1.58
N ALA A 30 -4.02 -1.48 1.48
CA ALA A 30 -5.28 -1.06 2.07
C ALA A 30 -6.22 -0.59 0.94
N HIS A 31 -7.52 -0.84 1.09
CA HIS A 31 -8.53 -0.50 0.07
C HIS A 31 -9.39 0.71 0.44
N ASP A 32 -9.09 1.34 1.56
CA ASP A 32 -9.72 2.57 2.01
C ASP A 32 -8.77 3.32 2.96
N GLY A 33 -9.08 4.60 3.18
CA GLY A 33 -8.26 5.47 4.02
C GLY A 33 -8.31 5.11 5.51
N VAL A 34 -9.33 4.39 5.99
CA VAL A 34 -9.45 4.01 7.40
C VAL A 34 -8.46 2.89 7.71
N ASP A 35 -8.46 1.83 6.91
CA ASP A 35 -7.50 0.73 7.00
C ASP A 35 -6.07 1.22 6.71
N GLY A 36 -5.90 2.09 5.71
CA GLY A 36 -4.60 2.70 5.40
C GLY A 36 -4.06 3.51 6.58
N SER A 37 -4.88 4.37 7.18
CA SER A 37 -4.50 5.16 8.35
C SER A 37 -4.18 4.28 9.56
N MET A 38 -5.00 3.26 9.85
CA MET A 38 -4.73 2.32 10.94
C MET A 38 -3.37 1.64 10.73
N LYS A 39 -3.11 1.09 9.54
CA LYS A 39 -1.86 0.42 9.22
C LYS A 39 -0.66 1.35 9.38
N ALA A 40 -0.75 2.58 8.87
CA ALA A 40 0.32 3.57 8.95
C ALA A 40 0.66 3.99 10.40
N HIS A 41 -0.30 3.91 11.33
CA HIS A 41 -0.05 4.18 12.75
C HIS A 41 0.42 2.96 13.55
N VAL A 42 0.12 1.75 13.08
CA VAL A 42 0.47 0.49 13.77
C VAL A 42 1.84 -0.02 13.36
N TYR A 43 2.26 0.24 12.11
CA TYR A 43 3.50 -0.27 11.54
C TYR A 43 4.34 0.86 10.97
N ASP A 44 5.66 0.73 11.10
CA ASP A 44 6.60 1.61 10.42
C ASP A 44 6.69 1.24 8.93
N TYR A 45 6.36 2.19 8.08
CA TYR A 45 6.52 2.11 6.63
C TYR A 45 7.56 3.14 6.17
N ASP A 46 8.39 2.76 5.20
CA ASP A 46 9.38 3.65 4.61
C ASP A 46 8.72 4.58 3.57
N VAL A 47 7.66 4.09 2.91
CA VAL A 47 6.94 4.79 1.84
C VAL A 47 5.44 4.47 1.93
N LEU A 48 4.62 5.51 1.74
CA LEU A 48 3.18 5.38 1.55
C LEU A 48 2.84 5.84 0.12
N VAL A 49 2.15 5.00 -0.64
CA VAL A 49 1.55 5.33 -1.93
C VAL A 49 0.06 5.44 -1.70
N VAL A 50 -0.51 6.63 -1.85
CA VAL A 50 -1.90 6.92 -1.47
C VAL A 50 -2.61 7.54 -2.65
N ASP A 51 -3.71 6.93 -3.09
CA ASP A 51 -4.62 7.57 -4.02
C ASP A 51 -5.44 8.68 -3.32
N VAL A 52 -5.63 9.79 -4.02
CA VAL A 52 -6.25 11.03 -3.51
C VAL A 52 -7.64 11.31 -4.12
N MET A 53 -8.15 10.41 -4.96
CA MET A 53 -9.46 10.52 -5.60
C MET A 53 -10.65 10.30 -4.67
#